data_AF-A0A945KBW4-F1
#
_entry.id   AF-A0A945KBW4-F1
#
_cell.length_a   1.000
_cell.length_b   1.000
_cell.length_c   1.000
_cell.angle_alpha   90.00
_cell.angle_beta   90.00
_cell.angle_gamma   90.00
#
_symmetry.space_group_name_H-M   'P 1'
#
loop_
_entity.id
_entity.type
_entity.pdbx_description
1 polymer ?
#
loop_
_entity_poly.entity_id
_entity_poly.type
_entity_poly.pdbx_seq_one_letter_code
_entity_poly.pdbx_strand_id
1 'polypeptide(L)' 'MIHVSVSLVDGGLQEFMENDSFVERLYRLKNQGYEGRALVHELITDDWGAPPLHVRISGKTSKGHEIDEHIPYS' A
#
# COMPACT_ATOMS: atom_id res chain seq x y z
N MET A 1 3.10 -4.67 -12.92
CA MET A 1 3.92 -3.65 -12.23
C MET A 1 2.98 -2.83 -11.37
N ILE A 2 3.28 -2.71 -10.09
CA ILE A 2 2.38 -2.14 -9.08
C ILE A 2 3.02 -0.86 -8.57
N HIS A 3 2.30 0.24 -8.61
CA HIS A 3 2.73 1.53 -8.13
C HIS A 3 2.18 1.73 -6.72
N VAL A 4 3.05 2.08 -5.78
CA VAL A 4 2.67 2.39 -4.41
C VAL A 4 3.02 3.84 -4.15
N SER A 5 2.04 4.61 -3.68
CA SER A 5 2.16 6.03 -3.37
C SER A 5 1.69 6.29 -1.95
N VAL A 6 2.54 6.89 -1.15
CA VAL A 6 2.32 7.16 0.28
C VAL A 6 2.32 8.66 0.48
N SER A 7 1.15 9.20 0.83
CA SER A 7 1.02 10.62 1.15
C SER A 7 1.22 10.83 2.64
N LEU A 8 2.08 11.77 3.02
CA LEU A 8 2.50 12.02 4.39
C LEU A 8 1.80 13.26 4.97
N VAL A 9 1.75 13.35 6.30
CA VAL A 9 1.09 14.45 7.03
C VAL A 9 1.72 15.83 6.78
N ASP A 10 2.98 15.88 6.37
CA ASP A 10 3.72 17.11 6.05
C ASP A 10 3.55 17.55 4.59
N GLY A 11 2.71 16.85 3.82
CA GLY A 11 2.55 17.05 2.38
C GLY A 11 3.60 16.32 1.53
N GLY A 12 4.50 15.55 2.16
CA GLY A 12 5.45 14.68 1.47
C GLY A 12 4.76 13.56 0.70
N LEU A 13 5.42 13.10 -0.35
CA LEU A 13 4.98 12.00 -1.18
C LEU A 13 6.15 11.02 -1.35
N GLN A 14 5.93 9.75 -1.02
CA GLN A 14 6.88 8.68 -1.29
C GLN A 14 6.28 7.70 -2.29
N GLU A 15 7.02 7.39 -3.34
CA GLU A 15 6.56 6.53 -4.42
C GLU A 15 7.60 5.47 -4.73
N PHE A 16 7.14 4.24 -4.91
CA PHE A 16 7.98 3.12 -5.28
C PHE A 16 7.19 2.06 -6.04
N MET A 17 7.91 1.16 -6.69
CA MET A 17 7.34 0.13 -7.54
C MET A 17 7.49 -1.23 -6.87
N GLU A 18 6.42 -2.01 -6.95
CA GLU A 18 6.34 -3.36 -6.44
C GLU A 18 5.92 -4.35 -7.53
N ASN A 19 6.13 -5.62 -7.22
CA ASN A 19 5.79 -6.73 -8.10
C ASN A 19 4.44 -7.35 -7.70
N ASP A 20 4.03 -8.40 -8.42
CA ASP A 20 2.74 -9.04 -8.20
C ASP A 20 2.61 -9.74 -6.83
N SER A 21 3.71 -10.18 -6.21
CA SER A 21 3.65 -10.83 -4.89
C SER A 21 3.23 -9.87 -3.78
N PHE A 22 3.48 -8.58 -3.97
CA PHE A 22 3.00 -7.52 -3.09
C PHE A 22 1.47 -7.49 -3.03
N VAL A 23 0.80 -7.63 -4.19
CA VAL A 23 -0.66 -7.68 -4.29
C VAL A 23 -1.22 -8.95 -3.65
N GLU A 24 -0.54 -10.09 -3.84
CA GLU A 24 -0.94 -11.34 -3.18
C GLU A 24 -0.83 -11.23 -1.65
N ARG A 25 0.20 -10.54 -1.15
CA ARG A 25 0.36 -10.26 0.29
C ARG A 25 -0.72 -9.31 0.81
N LEU A 26 -1.01 -8.22 0.09
CA LEU A 26 -2.08 -7.28 0.43
C LEU A 26 -3.42 -7.99 0.64
N TYR A 27 -3.84 -8.80 -0.33
CA TYR A 27 -5.11 -9.53 -0.23
C TYR A 27 -5.09 -10.57 0.88
N ARG A 28 -3.95 -11.23 1.12
CA ARG A 28 -3.82 -12.17 2.25
C ARG A 28 -4.02 -11.47 3.59
N LEU A 29 -3.40 -10.30 3.79
CA LEU A 29 -3.54 -9.52 5.02
C LEU A 29 -4.97 -9.00 5.20
N LYS A 30 -5.59 -8.47 4.13
CA LYS A 30 -7.01 -8.06 4.18
C LYS A 30 -7.93 -9.22 4.55
N ASN A 31 -7.70 -10.41 4.00
CA ASN A 31 -8.47 -11.62 4.33
C ASN A 31 -8.24 -12.12 5.76
N GLN A 32 -7.12 -11.75 6.39
CA GLN A 32 -6.85 -11.99 7.82
C GLN A 32 -7.49 -10.94 8.73
N GLY A 33 -8.15 -9.92 8.17
CA GLY A 33 -8.79 -8.84 8.91
C GLY A 33 -7.89 -7.64 9.21
N TYR A 34 -6.71 -7.54 8.58
CA TYR A 34 -5.87 -6.35 8.70
C TYR A 34 -6.45 -5.20 7.88
N GLU A 35 -6.57 -4.04 8.52
CA GLU A 35 -7.07 -2.81 7.91
C GLU A 35 -6.27 -1.59 8.39
N GLY A 36 -6.45 -0.47 7.68
CA GLY A 36 -5.90 0.83 8.04
C GLY A 36 -4.40 0.80 8.38
N ARG A 37 -4.05 1.39 9.53
CA ARG A 37 -2.66 1.41 10.02
C ARG A 37 -2.03 0.03 10.16
N ALA A 38 -2.76 -0.96 10.69
CA ALA A 38 -2.22 -2.30 10.90
C ALA A 38 -1.88 -3.00 9.58
N LEU A 39 -2.73 -2.81 8.56
CA LEU A 39 -2.46 -3.31 7.22
C LEU A 39 -1.23 -2.64 6.60
N VAL A 40 -1.12 -1.32 6.72
CA VAL A 40 0.03 -0.59 6.19
C VAL A 40 1.32 -1.05 6.87
N HIS A 41 1.35 -1.15 8.20
CA HIS A 41 2.52 -1.60 8.97
C HIS A 41 3.02 -2.98 8.51
N GLU A 42 2.10 -3.92 8.33
CA GLU A 42 2.44 -5.27 7.88
C GLU A 42 2.83 -5.30 6.40
N LEU A 43 2.20 -4.49 5.57
CA LEU A 43 2.43 -4.51 4.13
C LEU A 43 3.72 -3.76 3.75
N ILE A 44 3.99 -2.65 4.41
CA ILE A 44 5.04 -1.69 4.07
C ILE A 44 5.67 -1.15 5.36
N THR A 45 6.97 -1.34 5.51
CA THR A 45 7.72 -0.99 6.72
C THR A 45 7.52 0.47 7.15
N ASP A 46 7.35 0.71 8.45
CA ASP A 46 6.97 2.01 9.05
C ASP A 46 8.00 3.15 9.00
N ASP A 47 9.10 3.01 8.24
CA ASP A 47 10.21 3.98 8.23
C ASP A 47 9.96 5.15 7.28
N TRP A 48 8.91 5.92 7.59
CA TRP A 48 8.40 7.00 6.74
C TRP A 48 8.99 8.38 7.04
N GLY A 49 9.73 8.52 8.14
CA GLY A 49 10.13 9.82 8.71
C GLY A 49 8.94 10.58 9.29
N ALA A 50 8.02 11.04 8.43
CA ALA A 50 6.73 11.62 8.81
C ALA A 50 5.61 10.56 8.72
N PRO A 51 4.59 10.57 9.60
CA PRO A 51 3.49 9.61 9.52
C PRO A 51 2.73 9.68 8.18
N PRO A 52 2.35 8.53 7.60
CA PRO A 52 1.48 8.51 6.44
C PRO A 52 0.04 8.93 6.78
N LEU A 53 -0.66 9.52 5.79
CA LEU A 53 -2.08 9.83 5.81
C LEU A 53 -2.89 8.72 5.13
N HIS A 54 -2.42 8.29 3.97
CA HIS A 54 -3.01 7.20 3.22
C HIS A 54 -1.97 6.59 2.27
N VAL A 55 -2.24 5.35 1.89
CA VAL A 55 -1.46 4.61 0.89
C VAL A 55 -2.37 4.30 -0.29
N ARG A 56 -1.92 4.64 -1.50
CA ARG A 56 -2.55 4.23 -2.75
C ARG A 56 -1.70 3.15 -3.42
N ILE A 57 -2.33 2.05 -3.79
CA ILE A 57 -1.71 0.93 -4.50
C ILE A 57 -2.47 0.75 -5.81
N SER A 58 -1.81 1.03 -6.93
CA SER A 58 -2.46 0.97 -8.23
C SER A 58 -1.62 0.27 -9.27
N GLY A 59 -2.26 -0.25 -10.32
CA GLY A 59 -1.56 -0.81 -11.47
C GLY A 59 -2.18 -2.10 -11.98
N LYS A 60 -1.36 -2.88 -12.69
CA LYS A 60 -1.80 -4.12 -13.35
C LYS A 60 -0.82 -5.24 -13.08
N THR A 61 -1.34 -6.35 -12.58
CA THR A 61 -0.57 -7.60 -12.40
C THR A 61 -0.24 -8.23 -13.76
N SER A 62 0.74 -9.12 -13.79
CA SER A 62 1.10 -9.93 -14.97
C SER A 62 -0.05 -10.80 -15.48
N LYS A 63 -0.99 -11.17 -14.60
CA LYS A 63 -2.22 -11.91 -14.95
C LYS A 63 -3.31 -11.02 -15.55
N GLY A 64 -3.06 -9.71 -15.68
CA GLY A 64 -4.01 -8.73 -16.23
C GLY A 64 -5.03 -8.22 -15.22
N HIS A 65 -4.95 -8.60 -13.95
CA HIS A 65 -5.81 -8.05 -12.90
C HIS A 65 -5.37 -6.62 -12.56
N GLU A 66 -6.31 -5.68 -12.61
CA GLU A 66 -6.11 -4.29 -12.25
C GLU A 66 -6.38 -4.08 -10.75
N ILE A 67 -5.59 -3.22 -10.15
CA ILE A 67 -5.72 -2.82 -8.75
C ILE A 67 -5.74 -1.31 -8.66
N ASP A 68 -6.63 -0.79 -7.82
CA ASP A 68 -6.65 0.61 -7.36
C ASP A 68 -7.22 0.61 -5.94
N GLU A 69 -6.33 0.47 -4.98
CA GLU A 69 -6.64 0.36 -3.56
C GLU A 69 -6.21 1.62 -2.85
N HIS A 70 -7.06 2.09 -1.94
CA HIS A 70 -6.82 3.27 -1.12
C HIS A 70 -6.98 2.90 0.35
N ILE A 71 -5.87 2.91 1.09
CA ILE A 71 -5.82 2.47 2.48
C ILE A 71 -5.59 3.72 3.35
N PRO A 72 -6.59 4.19 4.11
CA PRO A 72 -6.40 5.28 5.06
C PRO A 72 -5.49 4.83 6.21
N TYR A 73 -4.58 5.70 6.65
CA TYR A 73 -3.70 5.44 7.79
C TYR A 73 -4.33 6.00 9.08
N SER A 74 -5.49 5.45 9.45
CA SER A 74 -6.24 5.76 10.67
C SER A 74 -6.31 4.58 11.62
#